data_AF-U2JY81-F1
#
_entry.id   AF-U2JY81-F1
#
_cell.length_a   1.000
_cell.length_b   1.000
_cell.length_c   1.000
_cell.angle_alpha   90.00
_cell.angle_beta   90.00
_cell.angle_gamma   90.00
#
_symmetry.space_group_name_H-M   'P 1'
#
loop_
_entity.id
_entity.type
_entity.pdbx_description
1 polymer ?
#
loop_
_entity_poly.entity_id
_entity_poly.type
_entity_poly.pdbx_seq_one_letter_code
_entity_poly.pdbx_strand_id
1 'polypeptide(L)'
;MKYLISLALLGAVSITSCQAAPKKPNGTEQKPDRPDNKPVEPEKELAAPERQAVVSYFKASLSGGKAPALLEKPLELNSLDQARKEVWSLWAQSNDPNETGLPALSPLTTNSSPRSWVLSPESYGRDRIPAIMPYYYGAKGDKPSAGYPLFLYLHGSGPKELEWKTGLALSLSFQDSPSVYFIPQIPNGGEAADGQLYRWWQRSKLEAWEKLLRLSFLSGSIDPKRIYFFGISEGGYGSQRLASYYADYLAGAGPMAGGEPLINAPVENLQHIAFSLRTGANDTQFHRSELTKYTREALQRMVVAHPGYYKHFIDIIPKYGHAIPYGPTTPYLAQHQRTALPKSVHWEDFPVDGLYRKGFYNLVPLIRPQGTDRIYYEEEIKDNTVDLKIRSVKYQDSQVSSYYTSFRLVLLYDKIYTDATGGKLRVYLSPELVDLSRPVRIRVNGREVYSGAVRADWKHLTSSCALFFDPLRLFPAAVEVDY
;
A
#
# COMPACT_ATOMS: atom_id res chain seq x y z
N MET A 1 19.76 -48.22 41.38
CA MET A 1 18.43 -48.03 42.02
C MET A 1 17.41 -48.00 40.88
N LYS A 2 16.30 -48.76 40.80
CA LYS A 2 15.21 -49.07 41.79
C LYS A 2 14.49 -47.78 42.24
N TYR A 3 13.17 -47.61 42.20
CA TYR A 3 11.99 -48.50 41.98
C TYR A 3 11.15 -47.99 40.76
N LEU A 4 10.18 -48.67 40.09
CA LEU A 4 9.01 -49.52 40.46
C LEU A 4 7.91 -48.75 41.24
N ILE A 5 6.58 -48.90 41.09
CA ILE A 5 5.60 -49.70 40.27
C ILE A 5 4.22 -48.92 40.30
N SER A 6 3.06 -49.11 39.62
CA SER A 6 2.32 -50.06 38.74
C SER A 6 1.56 -49.24 37.63
N LEU A 7 0.56 -49.61 36.78
CA LEU A 7 -0.54 -50.63 36.67
C LEU A 7 -1.72 -50.47 37.67
N ALA A 8 -3.02 -50.69 37.37
CA ALA A 8 -3.82 -50.87 36.13
C ALA A 8 -5.31 -50.44 36.43
N LEU A 9 -6.34 -50.45 35.56
CA LEU A 9 -6.99 -51.56 34.81
C LEU A 9 -7.93 -51.02 33.69
N LEU A 10 -8.27 -51.89 32.72
CA LEU A 10 -9.49 -51.79 31.89
C LEU A 10 -10.54 -52.83 32.34
N GLY A 11 -11.82 -52.61 31.99
CA GLY A 11 -12.88 -53.61 32.06
C GLY A 11 -13.91 -53.41 30.93
N ALA A 12 -14.37 -54.49 30.32
CA ALA A 12 -15.33 -54.51 29.19
C ALA A 12 -16.02 -55.90 29.07
N VAL A 13 -16.90 -56.07 28.07
CA VAL A 13 -17.73 -57.27 27.74
C VAL A 13 -19.02 -57.35 28.60
N SER A 14 -20.21 -56.97 28.10
CA SER A 14 -21.20 -57.71 27.22
C SER A 14 -22.04 -58.75 28.01
N ILE A 15 -23.20 -59.30 27.58
CA ILE A 15 -23.92 -59.43 26.29
C ILE A 15 -25.48 -59.41 26.57
N THR A 16 -26.33 -59.60 25.53
CA THR A 16 -27.77 -59.99 25.50
C THR A 16 -28.86 -58.88 25.57
N SER A 17 -30.04 -58.99 24.92
CA SER A 17 -30.44 -59.81 23.75
C SER A 17 -31.79 -59.36 23.10
N CYS A 18 -31.92 -59.60 21.79
CA CYS A 18 -33.13 -59.89 20.99
C CYS A 18 -34.50 -59.18 21.19
N GLN A 19 -34.93 -58.52 20.10
CA GLN A 19 -36.23 -58.66 19.41
C GLN A 19 -37.57 -58.55 20.18
N ALA A 20 -38.36 -57.52 19.82
CA ALA A 20 -39.81 -57.67 19.64
C ALA A 20 -40.39 -56.64 18.63
N ALA A 21 -41.13 -57.15 17.66
CA ALA A 21 -42.10 -56.46 16.80
C ALA A 21 -43.20 -57.50 16.45
N PRO A 22 -44.41 -57.14 15.95
CA PRO A 22 -44.86 -55.82 15.47
C PRO A 22 -46.24 -55.37 16.00
N LYS A 23 -46.70 -54.18 15.58
CA LYS A 23 -48.06 -53.94 15.03
C LYS A 23 -48.22 -52.49 14.54
N LYS A 24 -48.91 -52.30 13.42
CA LYS A 24 -49.53 -51.01 13.02
C LYS A 24 -51.01 -51.03 13.39
N PRO A 25 -51.55 -49.87 13.79
CA PRO A 25 -52.87 -49.42 13.34
C PRO A 25 -52.74 -48.19 12.41
N ASN A 26 -53.75 -47.95 11.57
CA ASN A 26 -53.89 -46.66 10.89
C ASN A 26 -54.50 -45.63 11.85
N GLY A 27 -54.05 -44.38 11.76
CA GLY A 27 -54.63 -43.27 12.51
C GLY A 27 -54.17 -41.92 11.93
N THR A 28 -55.08 -41.21 11.28
CA THR A 28 -54.87 -39.82 10.85
C THR A 28 -55.26 -38.86 11.97
N GLU A 29 -54.27 -38.36 12.72
CA GLU A 29 -54.44 -37.21 13.60
C GLU A 29 -53.68 -36.01 13.02
N GLN A 30 -54.40 -34.94 12.68
CA GLN A 30 -53.79 -33.62 12.57
C GLN A 30 -53.56 -33.07 13.98
N LYS A 31 -52.35 -32.57 14.24
CA LYS A 31 -52.01 -31.90 15.51
C LYS A 31 -51.60 -30.45 15.20
N PRO A 32 -52.23 -29.45 15.84
CA PRO A 32 -51.99 -28.05 15.51
C PRO A 32 -50.67 -27.51 16.09
N ASP A 33 -50.24 -26.40 15.48
CA ASP A 33 -49.30 -25.38 15.93
C ASP A 33 -47.89 -25.76 16.39
N ARG A 34 -46.93 -25.20 15.65
CA ARG A 34 -45.95 -24.25 16.22
C ARG A 34 -45.57 -23.22 15.15
N PRO A 35 -45.40 -21.93 15.51
CA PRO A 35 -44.62 -21.01 14.69
C PRO A 35 -43.20 -21.58 14.56
N ASP A 36 -42.70 -21.64 13.32
CA ASP A 36 -41.38 -22.19 13.03
C ASP A 36 -40.30 -21.17 13.42
N ASN A 37 -40.06 -21.03 14.73
CA ASN A 37 -38.96 -20.28 15.34
C ASN A 37 -37.62 -20.98 15.05
N LYS A 38 -37.30 -21.13 13.77
CA LYS A 38 -35.94 -21.29 13.30
C LYS A 38 -35.15 -20.08 13.79
N PRO A 39 -33.95 -20.28 14.37
CA PRO A 39 -32.98 -19.20 14.43
C PRO A 39 -32.79 -18.69 13.00
N VAL A 40 -33.03 -17.41 12.77
CA VAL A 40 -32.57 -16.77 11.54
C VAL A 40 -31.05 -16.83 11.61
N GLU A 41 -30.44 -17.74 10.84
CA GLU A 41 -29.00 -17.63 10.61
C GLU A 41 -28.76 -16.25 9.99
N PRO A 42 -27.86 -15.41 10.56
CA PRO A 42 -27.56 -14.13 9.96
C PRO A 42 -27.04 -14.37 8.54
N GLU A 43 -27.53 -13.61 7.55
CA GLU A 43 -27.15 -13.82 6.14
C GLU A 43 -25.62 -13.76 5.99
N LYS A 44 -25.00 -14.94 5.77
CA LYS A 44 -23.54 -15.13 5.82
C LYS A 44 -22.81 -14.64 4.58
N GLU A 45 -23.57 -14.38 3.51
CA GLU A 45 -23.13 -13.80 2.24
C GLU A 45 -24.19 -12.81 1.74
N LEU A 46 -23.80 -11.86 0.89
CA LEU A 46 -24.73 -10.95 0.24
C LEU A 46 -25.68 -11.69 -0.71
N ALA A 47 -26.93 -11.24 -0.79
CA ALA A 47 -27.89 -11.76 -1.78
C ALA A 47 -27.44 -11.43 -3.21
N ALA A 48 -27.86 -12.20 -4.21
CA ALA A 48 -27.42 -12.00 -5.60
C ALA A 48 -27.63 -10.56 -6.15
N PRO A 49 -28.74 -9.83 -5.84
CA PRO A 49 -28.88 -8.42 -6.22
C PRO A 49 -27.89 -7.48 -5.52
N GLU A 50 -27.56 -7.77 -4.25
CA GLU A 50 -26.62 -6.99 -3.43
C GLU A 50 -25.18 -7.17 -3.94
N ARG A 51 -24.78 -8.41 -4.24
CA ARG A 51 -23.50 -8.72 -4.92
C ARG A 51 -23.40 -7.96 -6.25
N GLN A 52 -24.48 -7.94 -7.04
CA GLN A 52 -24.51 -7.21 -8.31
C GLN A 52 -24.45 -5.69 -8.12
N ALA A 53 -25.00 -5.13 -7.04
CA ALA A 53 -24.83 -3.71 -6.71
C ALA A 53 -23.36 -3.37 -6.39
N VAL A 54 -22.69 -4.19 -5.57
CA VAL A 54 -21.26 -4.06 -5.23
C VAL A 54 -20.37 -4.19 -6.48
N VAL A 55 -20.62 -5.18 -7.35
CA VAL A 55 -19.90 -5.36 -8.62
C VAL A 55 -20.12 -4.16 -9.56
N SER A 56 -21.33 -3.61 -9.61
CA SER A 56 -21.63 -2.40 -10.41
C SER A 56 -20.89 -1.17 -9.87
N TYR A 57 -20.79 -1.02 -8.55
CA TYR A 57 -20.02 0.04 -7.90
C TYR A 57 -18.53 -0.04 -8.25
N PHE A 58 -17.95 -1.24 -8.17
CA PHE A 58 -16.55 -1.47 -8.49
C PHE A 58 -16.22 -1.23 -9.97
N LYS A 59 -17.04 -1.73 -10.90
CA LYS A 59 -16.83 -1.50 -12.35
C LYS A 59 -16.91 -0.03 -12.74
N ALA A 60 -17.83 0.73 -12.14
CA ALA A 60 -17.91 2.17 -12.33
C ALA A 60 -16.69 2.91 -11.71
N SER A 61 -16.23 2.47 -10.54
CA SER A 61 -15.05 3.05 -9.88
C SER A 61 -13.75 2.83 -10.66
N LEU A 62 -13.57 1.65 -11.25
CA LEU A 62 -12.41 1.31 -12.08
C LEU A 62 -12.38 2.10 -13.41
N SER A 63 -13.52 2.26 -14.06
CA SER A 63 -13.64 3.01 -15.32
C SER A 63 -13.63 4.53 -15.15
N GLY A 64 -13.52 5.04 -13.91
CA GLY A 64 -13.63 6.47 -13.60
C GLY A 64 -15.02 7.07 -13.86
N GLY A 65 -16.04 6.22 -14.05
CA GLY A 65 -17.41 6.61 -14.31
C GLY A 65 -18.15 7.06 -13.06
N LYS A 66 -19.37 7.59 -13.24
CA LYS A 66 -20.26 7.90 -12.11
C LYS A 66 -20.70 6.60 -11.42
N ALA A 67 -20.12 6.31 -10.27
CA ALA A 67 -20.52 5.16 -9.47
C ALA A 67 -21.99 5.27 -9.00
N PRO A 68 -22.72 4.14 -8.91
CA PRO A 68 -24.01 4.06 -8.23
C PRO A 68 -23.87 4.37 -6.73
N ALA A 69 -25.01 4.47 -6.02
CA ALA A 69 -25.01 4.46 -4.57
C ALA A 69 -24.35 3.17 -4.03
N LEU A 70 -23.66 3.29 -2.90
CA LEU A 70 -23.15 2.13 -2.16
C LEU A 70 -24.31 1.35 -1.55
N LEU A 71 -24.14 0.03 -1.42
CA LEU A 71 -25.04 -0.80 -0.63
C LEU A 71 -24.87 -0.42 0.85
N GLU A 72 -25.92 0.12 1.46
CA GLU A 72 -25.99 0.36 2.90
C GLU A 72 -26.67 -0.85 3.55
N LYS A 73 -25.89 -1.68 4.25
CA LYS A 73 -26.36 -2.88 4.93
C LYS A 73 -25.52 -3.07 6.20
N PRO A 74 -26.13 -3.07 7.40
CA PRO A 74 -25.41 -3.33 8.64
C PRO A 74 -24.67 -4.68 8.58
N LEU A 75 -23.45 -4.70 9.14
CA LEU A 75 -22.60 -5.87 9.18
C LEU A 75 -22.32 -6.23 10.65
N GLU A 76 -22.69 -7.44 11.05
CA GLU A 76 -22.33 -7.97 12.36
C GLU A 76 -20.83 -8.28 12.44
N LEU A 77 -20.17 -7.87 13.54
CA LEU A 77 -18.71 -7.96 13.68
C LEU A 77 -18.18 -9.40 13.67
N ASN A 78 -19.00 -10.38 14.05
CA ASN A 78 -18.66 -11.80 13.98
C ASN A 78 -18.62 -12.36 12.54
N SER A 79 -19.24 -11.68 11.57
CA SER A 79 -19.22 -12.02 10.14
C SER A 79 -18.14 -11.26 9.35
N LEU A 80 -17.38 -10.37 10.00
CA LEU A 80 -16.44 -9.44 9.33
C LEU A 80 -15.42 -10.15 8.42
N ASP A 81 -14.82 -11.24 8.87
CA ASP A 81 -13.80 -11.95 8.09
C ASP A 81 -14.38 -12.72 6.89
N GLN A 82 -15.68 -13.04 6.89
CA GLN A 82 -16.37 -13.57 5.72
C GLN A 82 -16.74 -12.44 4.77
N ALA A 83 -17.27 -11.33 5.29
CA ALA A 83 -17.61 -10.15 4.49
C ALA A 83 -16.37 -9.56 3.77
N ARG A 84 -15.21 -9.50 4.44
CA ARG A 84 -13.93 -9.11 3.84
C ARG A 84 -13.55 -10.01 2.66
N LYS A 85 -13.70 -11.34 2.78
CA LYS A 85 -13.43 -12.31 1.70
C LYS A 85 -14.41 -12.13 0.54
N GLU A 86 -15.70 -11.93 0.82
CA GLU A 86 -16.71 -11.74 -0.22
C GLU A 86 -16.47 -10.42 -0.97
N VAL A 87 -16.27 -9.28 -0.28
CA VAL A 87 -15.96 -8.00 -0.92
C VAL A 87 -14.69 -8.07 -1.77
N TRP A 88 -13.65 -8.76 -1.30
CA TRP A 88 -12.43 -8.97 -2.10
C TRP A 88 -12.65 -9.87 -3.32
N SER A 89 -13.51 -10.89 -3.21
CA SER A 89 -13.92 -11.74 -4.33
C SER A 89 -14.74 -10.97 -5.38
N LEU A 90 -15.69 -10.14 -4.94
CA LEU A 90 -16.47 -9.26 -5.81
C LEU A 90 -15.60 -8.18 -6.46
N TRP A 91 -14.56 -7.68 -5.78
CA TRP A 91 -13.55 -6.80 -6.35
C TRP A 91 -12.76 -7.50 -7.46
N ALA A 92 -12.27 -8.71 -7.22
CA ALA A 92 -11.59 -9.52 -8.24
C ALA A 92 -12.48 -9.80 -9.46
N GLN A 93 -13.77 -10.13 -9.26
CA GLN A 93 -14.76 -10.30 -10.33
C GLN A 93 -15.04 -9.01 -11.12
N SER A 94 -14.76 -7.84 -10.53
CA SER A 94 -15.07 -6.53 -11.11
C SER A 94 -13.93 -5.93 -11.93
N ASN A 95 -12.71 -6.42 -11.77
CA ASN A 95 -11.57 -5.97 -12.56
C ASN A 95 -11.67 -6.50 -14.00
N ASP A 96 -11.43 -5.63 -14.98
CA ASP A 96 -11.61 -5.96 -16.40
C ASP A 96 -10.48 -6.87 -16.90
N PRO A 97 -10.75 -8.07 -17.46
CA PRO A 97 -9.71 -8.90 -18.05
C PRO A 97 -8.99 -8.23 -19.24
N ASN A 98 -9.61 -7.23 -19.88
CA ASN A 98 -8.98 -6.42 -20.93
C ASN A 98 -8.02 -5.35 -20.37
N GLU A 99 -7.95 -5.14 -19.05
CA GLU A 99 -7.03 -4.21 -18.40
C GLU A 99 -5.55 -4.67 -18.45
N THR A 100 -5.18 -5.53 -19.40
CA THR A 100 -3.83 -6.08 -19.63
C THR A 100 -3.15 -6.49 -18.32
N GLY A 101 -3.79 -7.45 -17.64
CA GLY A 101 -3.31 -8.00 -16.37
C GLY A 101 -1.87 -8.49 -16.42
N LEU A 102 -1.22 -8.57 -15.26
CA LEU A 102 0.12 -9.13 -15.13
C LEU A 102 0.12 -10.57 -15.69
N PRO A 103 1.10 -10.95 -16.54
CA PRO A 103 1.13 -12.29 -17.11
C PRO A 103 1.36 -13.34 -16.03
N ALA A 104 0.95 -14.58 -16.29
CA ALA A 104 1.25 -15.71 -15.42
C ALA A 104 2.76 -15.79 -15.13
N LEU A 105 3.12 -15.96 -13.85
CA LEU A 105 4.51 -15.94 -13.41
C LEU A 105 5.31 -17.08 -14.04
N SER A 106 6.42 -16.72 -14.67
CA SER A 106 7.46 -17.62 -15.16
C SER A 106 8.82 -17.25 -14.54
N PRO A 107 9.84 -18.12 -14.60
CA PRO A 107 11.17 -17.79 -14.12
C PRO A 107 11.74 -16.54 -14.81
N LEU A 108 12.28 -15.61 -14.03
CA LEU A 108 13.03 -14.46 -14.55
C LEU A 108 14.37 -14.97 -15.10
N THR A 109 14.65 -14.65 -16.37
CA THR A 109 15.87 -15.05 -17.08
C THR A 109 16.35 -13.93 -18.00
N THR A 110 17.55 -14.05 -18.56
CA THR A 110 18.04 -13.15 -19.62
C THR A 110 17.16 -13.14 -20.88
N ASN A 111 16.29 -14.15 -21.03
CA ASN A 111 15.47 -14.39 -22.21
C ASN A 111 13.97 -14.18 -21.90
N SER A 112 13.62 -13.65 -20.72
CA SER A 112 12.22 -13.34 -20.36
C SER A 112 11.59 -12.40 -21.40
N SER A 113 10.48 -12.83 -22.01
CA SER A 113 9.81 -12.03 -23.03
C SER A 113 9.13 -10.81 -22.39
N PRO A 114 9.28 -9.60 -22.96
CA PRO A 114 8.63 -8.42 -22.42
C PRO A 114 7.13 -8.41 -22.72
N ARG A 115 6.40 -7.64 -21.92
CA ARG A 115 5.04 -7.17 -22.21
C ARG A 115 5.07 -5.65 -22.28
N SER A 116 3.95 -5.03 -22.68
CA SER A 116 3.79 -3.58 -22.62
C SER A 116 2.43 -3.21 -22.05
N TRP A 117 2.38 -2.14 -21.26
CA TRP A 117 1.15 -1.40 -21.00
C TRP A 117 1.09 -0.17 -21.89
N VAL A 118 -0.10 0.13 -22.42
CA VAL A 118 -0.45 1.45 -22.95
C VAL A 118 -1.11 2.20 -21.80
N LEU A 119 -0.65 3.43 -21.55
CA LEU A 119 -1.02 4.28 -20.41
C LEU A 119 -1.59 5.61 -20.93
N SER A 120 -2.16 6.44 -20.04
CA SER A 120 -2.54 7.81 -20.41
C SER A 120 -1.35 8.57 -21.02
N PRO A 121 -1.50 9.27 -22.16
CA PRO A 121 -0.42 10.06 -22.74
C PRO A 121 -0.05 11.24 -21.85
N GLU A 122 1.26 11.48 -21.71
CA GLU A 122 1.78 12.62 -20.95
C GLU A 122 1.50 13.92 -21.70
N SER A 123 1.45 15.04 -20.97
CA SER A 123 1.26 16.39 -21.54
C SER A 123 2.56 17.18 -21.44
N TYR A 124 2.99 17.79 -22.55
CA TYR A 124 4.13 18.71 -22.57
C TYR A 124 3.78 19.94 -23.43
N GLY A 125 3.69 21.12 -22.80
CA GLY A 125 3.20 22.32 -23.46
C GLY A 125 1.77 22.15 -23.98
N ARG A 126 1.60 21.97 -25.29
CA ARG A 126 0.31 21.63 -25.94
C ARG A 126 0.25 20.20 -26.48
N ASP A 127 1.36 19.48 -26.45
CA ASP A 127 1.51 18.18 -27.08
C ASP A 127 1.09 17.05 -26.12
N ARG A 128 0.50 15.99 -26.69
CA ARG A 128 0.19 14.74 -25.98
C ARG A 128 1.13 13.65 -26.48
N ILE A 129 2.04 13.23 -25.62
CA ILE A 129 3.12 12.29 -25.96
C ILE A 129 2.69 10.88 -25.52
N PRO A 130 2.58 9.89 -26.43
CA PRO A 130 2.16 8.54 -26.09
C PRO A 130 3.02 7.92 -24.98
N ALA A 131 2.36 7.26 -24.03
CA ALA A 131 3.00 6.54 -22.94
C ALA A 131 2.80 5.02 -23.14
N ILE A 132 3.80 4.35 -23.69
CA ILE A 132 3.87 2.89 -23.76
C ILE A 132 4.99 2.44 -22.83
N MET A 133 4.69 1.61 -21.84
CA MET A 133 5.65 1.07 -20.87
C MET A 133 5.92 -0.40 -21.18
N PRO A 134 6.99 -0.75 -21.90
CA PRO A 134 7.53 -2.11 -21.90
C PRO A 134 7.94 -2.52 -20.49
N TYR A 135 7.78 -3.79 -20.13
CA TYR A 135 8.23 -4.34 -18.86
C TYR A 135 8.54 -5.84 -18.92
N TYR A 136 9.44 -6.29 -18.06
CA TYR A 136 9.58 -7.70 -17.70
C TYR A 136 8.84 -7.97 -16.38
N TYR A 137 8.22 -9.14 -16.27
CA TYR A 137 7.59 -9.63 -15.05
C TYR A 137 7.90 -11.12 -14.89
N GLY A 138 8.42 -11.53 -13.73
CA GLY A 138 8.86 -12.92 -13.51
C GLY A 138 9.37 -13.19 -12.08
N ALA A 139 9.51 -14.47 -11.74
CA ALA A 139 9.86 -14.96 -10.41
C ALA A 139 11.29 -15.50 -10.29
N LYS A 140 11.84 -15.46 -9.08
CA LYS A 140 13.10 -16.08 -8.64
C LYS A 140 12.77 -17.00 -7.46
N GLY A 141 13.26 -18.24 -7.49
CA GLY A 141 12.97 -19.25 -6.45
C GLY A 141 11.51 -19.72 -6.43
N ASP A 142 11.18 -20.55 -5.43
CA ASP A 142 9.84 -21.12 -5.25
C ASP A 142 8.89 -20.18 -4.47
N LYS A 143 7.59 -20.29 -4.75
CA LYS A 143 6.54 -19.44 -4.13
C LYS A 143 6.40 -19.72 -2.62
N PRO A 144 6.63 -18.73 -1.74
CA PRO A 144 6.32 -18.86 -0.32
C PRO A 144 4.81 -19.02 -0.08
N SER A 145 4.43 -19.67 1.01
CA SER A 145 3.02 -19.86 1.39
C SER A 145 2.24 -18.54 1.59
N ALA A 146 2.92 -17.48 2.00
CA ALA A 146 2.36 -16.13 2.14
C ALA A 146 2.29 -15.34 0.82
N GLY A 147 2.84 -15.87 -0.29
CA GLY A 147 3.10 -15.15 -1.53
C GLY A 147 4.55 -14.67 -1.65
N TYR A 148 4.93 -14.24 -2.86
CA TYR A 148 6.25 -13.70 -3.15
C TYR A 148 6.40 -12.24 -2.66
N PRO A 149 7.59 -11.85 -2.17
CA PRO A 149 8.08 -10.48 -2.23
C PRO A 149 7.97 -9.89 -3.64
N LEU A 150 7.47 -8.66 -3.81
CA LEU A 150 7.49 -7.94 -5.09
C LEU A 150 8.51 -6.79 -5.07
N PHE A 151 9.42 -6.80 -6.04
CA PHE A 151 10.39 -5.73 -6.27
C PHE A 151 10.08 -4.99 -7.58
N LEU A 152 9.84 -3.68 -7.48
CA LEU A 152 9.83 -2.75 -8.61
C LEU A 152 11.24 -2.15 -8.76
N TYR A 153 11.95 -2.50 -9.83
CA TYR A 153 13.26 -1.92 -10.16
C TYR A 153 13.09 -0.75 -11.14
N LEU A 154 13.67 0.41 -10.83
CA LEU A 154 13.67 1.60 -11.69
C LEU A 154 15.09 1.90 -12.21
N HIS A 155 15.22 2.10 -13.53
CA HIS A 155 16.51 2.32 -14.19
C HIS A 155 16.96 3.80 -14.21
N GLY A 156 18.21 4.06 -14.62
CA GLY A 156 18.79 5.40 -14.71
C GLY A 156 18.33 6.18 -15.95
N SER A 157 18.88 7.38 -16.14
CA SER A 157 18.51 8.31 -17.24
C SER A 157 19.34 8.17 -18.51
N GLY A 158 20.06 7.06 -18.72
CA GLY A 158 20.75 6.76 -19.97
C GLY A 158 19.78 6.39 -21.11
N PRO A 159 20.29 5.94 -22.28
CA PRO A 159 19.46 5.41 -23.35
C PRO A 159 18.58 4.27 -22.84
N LYS A 160 17.25 4.47 -22.83
CA LYS A 160 16.29 3.62 -22.12
C LYS A 160 16.30 2.14 -22.54
N GLU A 161 16.69 1.83 -23.77
CA GLU A 161 16.88 0.44 -24.24
C GLU A 161 18.09 -0.26 -23.58
N LEU A 162 19.17 0.48 -23.31
CA LEU A 162 20.36 -0.02 -22.63
C LEU A 162 20.16 -0.07 -21.11
N GLU A 163 19.53 0.95 -20.55
CA GLU A 163 19.17 1.04 -19.13
C GLU A 163 18.23 -0.11 -18.70
N TRP A 164 17.18 -0.38 -19.49
CA TRP A 164 16.23 -1.47 -19.22
C TRP A 164 16.87 -2.85 -19.31
N LYS A 165 17.72 -3.09 -20.33
CA LYS A 165 18.52 -4.33 -20.44
C LYS A 165 19.47 -4.51 -19.25
N THR A 166 20.07 -3.41 -18.78
CA THR A 166 20.92 -3.40 -17.57
C THR A 166 20.10 -3.70 -16.31
N GLY A 167 18.88 -3.16 -16.23
CA GLY A 167 17.93 -3.45 -15.15
C GLY A 167 17.54 -4.92 -15.04
N LEU A 168 17.35 -5.62 -16.17
CA LEU A 168 17.13 -7.08 -16.18
C LEU A 168 18.37 -7.84 -15.63
N ALA A 169 19.56 -7.50 -16.10
CA ALA A 169 20.80 -8.13 -15.64
C ALA A 169 21.05 -7.90 -14.14
N LEU A 170 20.80 -6.69 -13.64
CA LEU A 170 20.89 -6.37 -12.22
C LEU A 170 19.85 -7.14 -11.39
N SER A 171 18.59 -7.18 -11.83
CA SER A 171 17.50 -7.91 -11.17
C SER A 171 17.77 -9.41 -11.02
N LEU A 172 18.46 -10.01 -11.99
CA LEU A 172 18.96 -11.39 -11.91
C LEU A 172 20.11 -11.56 -10.90
N SER A 173 20.98 -10.56 -10.76
CA SER A 173 22.16 -10.61 -9.87
C SER A 173 21.85 -10.43 -8.38
N PHE A 174 20.79 -9.70 -8.03
CA PHE A 174 20.46 -9.36 -6.64
C PHE A 174 20.03 -10.59 -5.81
N GLN A 175 20.40 -10.60 -4.52
CA GLN A 175 20.32 -11.77 -3.63
C GLN A 175 19.08 -11.72 -2.71
N ASP A 176 17.91 -11.81 -3.32
CA ASP A 176 16.58 -11.63 -2.69
C ASP A 176 15.60 -12.79 -2.97
N SER A 177 16.09 -13.90 -3.55
CA SER A 177 15.26 -15.08 -3.81
C SER A 177 14.75 -15.70 -2.50
N PRO A 178 13.46 -16.09 -2.39
CA PRO A 178 12.44 -16.03 -3.43
C PRO A 178 11.79 -14.65 -3.58
N SER A 179 11.59 -14.22 -4.82
CA SER A 179 11.06 -12.88 -5.16
C SER A 179 10.36 -12.86 -6.52
N VAL A 180 9.52 -11.86 -6.75
CA VAL A 180 8.99 -11.48 -8.07
C VAL A 180 9.50 -10.08 -8.40
N TYR A 181 9.81 -9.88 -9.67
CA TYR A 181 10.27 -8.61 -10.21
C TYR A 181 9.26 -8.02 -11.19
N PHE A 182 9.08 -6.70 -11.11
CA PHE A 182 8.56 -5.87 -12.19
C PHE A 182 9.67 -4.91 -12.63
N ILE A 183 10.04 -4.96 -13.91
CA ILE A 183 11.19 -4.24 -14.47
C ILE A 183 10.69 -3.45 -15.69
N PRO A 184 10.19 -2.21 -15.52
CA PRO A 184 9.74 -1.38 -16.61
C PRO A 184 10.90 -0.73 -17.34
N GLN A 185 10.65 -0.42 -18.60
CA GLN A 185 11.32 0.64 -19.33
C GLN A 185 10.50 1.93 -19.18
N ILE A 186 11.16 3.08 -19.04
CA ILE A 186 10.44 4.35 -19.01
C ILE A 186 9.77 4.62 -20.38
N PRO A 187 8.49 5.07 -20.42
CA PRO A 187 7.82 5.30 -21.70
C PRO A 187 8.50 6.34 -22.59
N ASN A 188 8.97 7.43 -21.97
CA ASN A 188 9.47 8.62 -22.64
C ASN A 188 10.94 8.80 -22.24
N GLY A 189 11.87 8.60 -23.17
CA GLY A 189 13.30 8.76 -22.92
C GLY A 189 13.77 10.21 -23.08
N GLY A 190 15.08 10.39 -23.27
CA GLY A 190 15.70 11.71 -23.42
C GLY A 190 15.30 12.42 -24.72
N GLU A 191 14.85 11.65 -25.70
CA GLU A 191 14.31 12.09 -26.99
C GLU A 191 12.94 12.78 -26.89
N ALA A 192 12.22 12.60 -25.78
CA ALA A 192 10.87 13.13 -25.60
C ALA A 192 10.87 14.37 -24.69
N ALA A 193 10.24 15.46 -25.17
CA ALA A 193 10.04 16.68 -24.39
C ALA A 193 11.32 17.22 -23.74
N ASP A 194 12.41 17.30 -24.51
CA ASP A 194 13.72 17.78 -24.07
C ASP A 194 14.28 17.02 -22.84
N GLY A 195 13.89 15.75 -22.69
CA GLY A 195 14.23 14.89 -21.55
C GLY A 195 13.45 15.17 -20.27
N GLN A 196 12.49 16.11 -20.29
CA GLN A 196 11.68 16.46 -19.12
C GLN A 196 10.66 15.36 -18.76
N LEU A 197 10.28 14.49 -19.71
CA LEU A 197 9.42 13.33 -19.43
C LEU A 197 10.17 12.07 -18.94
N TYR A 198 11.50 12.14 -18.81
CA TYR A 198 12.32 11.05 -18.26
C TYR A 198 12.29 11.08 -16.73
N ARG A 199 11.10 10.94 -16.12
CA ARG A 199 10.89 10.95 -14.67
C ARG A 199 9.89 9.88 -14.23
N TRP A 200 10.27 9.01 -13.28
CA TRP A 200 9.43 7.88 -12.83
C TRP A 200 8.14 8.22 -12.06
N TRP A 201 7.84 9.50 -11.87
CA TRP A 201 6.75 9.99 -11.03
C TRP A 201 5.70 10.84 -11.76
N GLN A 202 5.78 10.93 -13.08
CA GLN A 202 4.75 11.61 -13.87
C GLN A 202 3.49 10.76 -14.03
N ARG A 203 2.40 11.41 -14.42
CA ARG A 203 1.04 10.88 -14.45
C ARG A 203 0.91 9.49 -15.05
N SER A 204 1.50 9.20 -16.21
CA SER A 204 1.43 7.85 -16.81
C SER A 204 2.15 6.78 -15.97
N LYS A 205 3.25 7.15 -15.29
CA LYS A 205 4.00 6.25 -14.42
C LYS A 205 3.26 6.03 -13.10
N LEU A 206 2.62 7.06 -12.54
CA LEU A 206 1.74 6.92 -11.37
C LEU A 206 0.53 6.01 -11.64
N GLU A 207 -0.06 6.11 -12.84
CA GLU A 207 -1.10 5.17 -13.33
C GLU A 207 -0.56 3.73 -13.36
N ALA A 208 0.65 3.53 -13.91
CA ALA A 208 1.30 2.22 -13.93
C ALA A 208 1.58 1.67 -12.52
N TRP A 209 1.89 2.51 -11.53
CA TRP A 209 2.12 2.09 -10.15
C TRP A 209 0.83 1.71 -9.41
N GLU A 210 -0.26 2.49 -9.57
CA GLU A 210 -1.57 2.08 -9.01
C GLU A 210 -2.07 0.78 -9.66
N LYS A 211 -1.88 0.65 -10.99
CA LYS A 211 -2.21 -0.57 -11.73
C LYS A 211 -1.36 -1.77 -11.27
N LEU A 212 -0.05 -1.60 -11.12
CA LEU A 212 0.85 -2.64 -10.63
C LEU A 212 0.44 -3.13 -9.24
N LEU A 213 0.18 -2.22 -8.30
CA LEU A 213 -0.23 -2.56 -6.94
C LEU A 213 -1.57 -3.33 -6.92
N ARG A 214 -2.60 -2.81 -7.62
CA ARG A 214 -3.92 -3.46 -7.75
C ARG A 214 -3.82 -4.88 -8.31
N LEU A 215 -3.14 -5.04 -9.46
CA LEU A 215 -3.00 -6.34 -10.11
C LEU A 215 -2.12 -7.31 -9.30
N SER A 216 -1.12 -6.80 -8.58
CA SER A 216 -0.24 -7.61 -7.73
C SER A 216 -1.00 -8.22 -6.56
N PHE A 217 -1.81 -7.44 -5.85
CA PHE A 217 -2.63 -7.95 -4.74
C PHE A 217 -3.72 -8.91 -5.24
N LEU A 218 -4.32 -8.65 -6.42
CA LEU A 218 -5.31 -9.54 -7.04
C LEU A 218 -4.72 -10.87 -7.54
N SER A 219 -3.41 -10.95 -7.81
CA SER A 219 -2.76 -12.14 -8.39
C SER A 219 -2.78 -13.41 -7.53
N GLY A 220 -3.16 -13.30 -6.25
CA GLY A 220 -3.03 -14.37 -5.25
C GLY A 220 -1.60 -14.91 -5.09
N SER A 221 -0.59 -14.18 -5.58
CA SER A 221 0.78 -14.65 -5.71
C SER A 221 1.84 -13.73 -5.14
N ILE A 222 1.50 -12.47 -4.86
CA ILE A 222 2.35 -11.53 -4.13
C ILE A 222 1.89 -11.46 -2.67
N ASP A 223 2.83 -11.41 -1.73
CA ASP A 223 2.54 -11.11 -0.32
C ASP A 223 2.18 -9.61 -0.21
N PRO A 224 0.94 -9.25 0.18
CA PRO A 224 0.53 -7.85 0.25
C PRO A 224 1.28 -7.05 1.31
N LYS A 225 2.05 -7.68 2.20
CA LYS A 225 2.92 -7.02 3.18
C LYS A 225 4.34 -6.75 2.68
N ARG A 226 4.73 -7.18 1.48
CA ARG A 226 6.13 -7.22 1.00
C ARG A 226 6.31 -6.67 -0.41
N ILE A 227 5.94 -5.40 -0.59
CA ILE A 227 6.19 -4.63 -1.81
C ILE A 227 7.37 -3.68 -1.59
N TYR A 228 8.33 -3.64 -2.51
CA TYR A 228 9.54 -2.81 -2.41
C TYR A 228 9.81 -2.05 -3.70
N PHE A 229 10.03 -0.72 -3.60
CA PHE A 229 10.38 0.13 -4.73
C PHE A 229 11.85 0.55 -4.65
N PHE A 230 12.65 0.30 -5.67
CA PHE A 230 14.09 0.59 -5.63
C PHE A 230 14.64 0.89 -7.03
N GLY A 231 15.80 1.54 -7.13
CA GLY A 231 16.35 1.93 -8.42
C GLY A 231 17.67 2.68 -8.34
N ILE A 232 18.26 2.94 -9.51
CA ILE A 232 19.60 3.54 -9.65
C ILE A 232 19.50 4.86 -10.40
N SER A 233 20.28 5.86 -10.01
CA SER A 233 20.36 7.17 -10.68
C SER A 233 18.99 7.87 -10.71
N GLU A 234 18.39 8.12 -11.89
CA GLU A 234 17.00 8.63 -11.99
C GLU A 234 15.99 7.72 -11.31
N GLY A 235 16.12 6.39 -11.44
CA GLY A 235 15.38 5.42 -10.63
C GLY A 235 15.66 5.51 -9.12
N GLY A 236 16.78 6.10 -8.71
CA GLY A 236 17.09 6.47 -7.34
C GLY A 236 16.27 7.68 -6.87
N TYR A 237 16.22 8.77 -7.65
CA TYR A 237 15.30 9.89 -7.35
C TYR A 237 13.84 9.42 -7.34
N GLY A 238 13.45 8.65 -8.35
CA GLY A 238 12.12 8.06 -8.49
C GLY A 238 11.74 7.20 -7.29
N SER A 239 12.53 6.20 -6.94
CA SER A 239 12.21 5.35 -5.78
C SER A 239 12.28 6.09 -4.44
N GLN A 240 13.10 7.14 -4.29
CA GLN A 240 13.08 8.00 -3.09
C GLN A 240 11.78 8.82 -2.98
N ARG A 241 11.36 9.49 -4.06
CA ARG A 241 10.11 10.27 -4.14
C ARG A 241 8.88 9.38 -3.96
N LEU A 242 8.85 8.25 -4.66
CA LEU A 242 7.75 7.28 -4.62
C LEU A 242 7.66 6.57 -3.25
N ALA A 243 8.77 6.45 -2.51
CA ALA A 243 8.75 5.92 -1.14
C ALA A 243 7.84 6.75 -0.23
N SER A 244 7.98 8.08 -0.24
CA SER A 244 7.13 8.97 0.57
C SER A 244 5.68 9.04 0.06
N TYR A 245 5.47 8.94 -1.26
CA TYR A 245 4.13 9.04 -1.86
C TYR A 245 3.30 7.75 -1.74
N TYR A 246 3.93 6.56 -1.73
CA TYR A 246 3.27 5.25 -1.63
C TYR A 246 3.61 4.47 -0.33
N ALA A 247 4.17 5.11 0.72
CA ALA A 247 4.66 4.39 1.91
C ALA A 247 3.61 3.46 2.56
N ASP A 248 2.33 3.80 2.50
CA ASP A 248 1.22 2.98 3.00
C ASP A 248 1.02 1.64 2.25
N TYR A 249 1.62 1.48 1.06
CA TYR A 249 1.66 0.24 0.28
C TYR A 249 3.00 -0.52 0.38
N LEU A 250 4.07 0.12 0.89
CA LEU A 250 5.44 -0.39 0.78
C LEU A 250 5.96 -0.98 2.09
N ALA A 251 6.68 -2.09 1.99
CA ALA A 251 7.49 -2.64 3.08
C ALA A 251 8.84 -1.93 3.21
N GLY A 252 9.31 -1.33 2.12
CA GLY A 252 10.51 -0.52 2.09
C GLY A 252 10.84 0.03 0.72
N ALA A 253 11.86 0.90 0.67
CA ALA A 253 12.38 1.45 -0.57
C ALA A 253 13.91 1.53 -0.57
N GLY A 254 14.53 1.33 -1.73
CA GLY A 254 15.97 1.19 -1.89
C GLY A 254 16.65 2.09 -2.93
N PRO A 255 16.44 3.41 -2.96
CA PRO A 255 17.14 4.31 -3.87
C PRO A 255 18.68 4.19 -3.79
N MET A 256 19.34 4.21 -4.95
CA MET A 256 20.79 4.12 -5.09
C MET A 256 21.31 5.19 -6.07
N ALA A 257 22.40 5.87 -5.70
CA ALA A 257 22.98 6.97 -6.48
C ALA A 257 21.95 8.06 -6.89
N GLY A 258 20.94 8.24 -6.04
CA GLY A 258 19.97 9.32 -6.10
C GLY A 258 20.30 10.41 -5.09
N GLY A 259 19.33 11.28 -4.83
CA GLY A 259 19.45 12.39 -3.88
C GLY A 259 18.31 13.36 -4.08
N GLU A 260 17.08 12.91 -3.83
CA GLU A 260 15.88 13.73 -3.98
C GLU A 260 15.77 14.71 -2.79
N PRO A 261 15.68 16.04 -3.02
CA PRO A 261 15.45 17.00 -1.94
C PRO A 261 14.17 16.69 -1.15
N LEU A 262 14.22 16.80 0.17
CA LEU A 262 13.18 16.26 1.07
C LEU A 262 11.78 16.91 0.91
N ILE A 263 11.66 18.05 0.22
CA ILE A 263 10.36 18.58 -0.22
C ILE A 263 9.61 17.62 -1.16
N ASN A 264 10.33 16.82 -1.94
CA ASN A 264 9.76 15.82 -2.85
C ASN A 264 9.69 14.43 -2.20
N ALA A 265 10.39 14.23 -1.08
CA ALA A 265 10.47 12.97 -0.35
C ALA A 265 10.46 13.23 1.17
N PRO A 266 9.34 13.70 1.76
CA PRO A 266 9.24 13.95 3.19
C PRO A 266 9.52 12.66 3.98
N VAL A 267 10.41 12.75 4.96
CA VAL A 267 10.87 11.60 5.75
C VAL A 267 9.81 11.13 6.74
N GLU A 268 8.89 12.01 7.11
CA GLU A 268 7.77 11.75 8.02
C GLU A 268 6.93 10.54 7.56
N ASN A 269 6.64 10.46 6.26
CA ASN A 269 5.84 9.39 5.65
C ASN A 269 6.49 8.00 5.78
N LEU A 270 7.81 7.93 6.05
CA LEU A 270 8.60 6.70 6.06
C LEU A 270 8.51 5.92 7.39
N GLN A 271 7.67 6.36 8.34
CA GLN A 271 7.56 5.83 9.71
C GLN A 271 7.50 4.28 9.78
N HIS A 272 6.71 3.64 8.91
CA HIS A 272 6.39 2.21 8.96
C HIS A 272 7.11 1.35 7.91
N ILE A 273 8.01 1.93 7.12
CA ILE A 273 8.73 1.24 6.05
C ILE A 273 10.23 1.15 6.36
N ALA A 274 10.94 0.24 5.69
CA ALA A 274 12.41 0.20 5.74
C ALA A 274 13.02 1.00 4.58
N PHE A 275 13.87 1.97 4.88
CA PHE A 275 14.40 2.90 3.88
C PHE A 275 15.92 2.80 3.71
N SER A 276 16.38 2.43 2.52
CA SER A 276 17.79 2.34 2.16
C SER A 276 18.14 3.38 1.10
N LEU A 277 19.02 4.34 1.40
CA LEU A 277 19.57 5.28 0.41
C LEU A 277 21.09 5.15 0.36
N ARG A 278 21.65 4.78 -0.79
CA ARG A 278 23.07 4.41 -0.88
C ARG A 278 23.75 5.10 -2.06
N THR A 279 24.75 5.94 -1.78
CA THR A 279 25.36 6.85 -2.75
C THR A 279 26.88 6.87 -2.59
N GLY A 280 27.64 7.05 -3.67
CA GLY A 280 29.10 7.16 -3.59
C GLY A 280 29.53 8.52 -3.03
N ALA A 281 30.56 8.56 -2.19
CA ALA A 281 31.08 9.80 -1.61
C ALA A 281 31.52 10.82 -2.68
N ASN A 282 31.98 10.34 -3.83
CA ASN A 282 32.44 11.15 -4.96
C ASN A 282 31.32 11.43 -6.00
N ASP A 283 30.07 11.02 -5.74
CA ASP A 283 28.90 11.37 -6.57
C ASP A 283 28.34 12.74 -6.14
N THR A 284 29.06 13.80 -6.53
CA THR A 284 28.75 15.19 -6.17
C THR A 284 27.84 15.88 -7.19
N GLN A 285 27.59 15.27 -8.35
CA GLN A 285 26.63 15.80 -9.32
C GLN A 285 25.25 15.94 -8.70
N PHE A 286 24.59 17.07 -8.96
CA PHE A 286 23.28 17.43 -8.39
C PHE A 286 23.23 17.32 -6.85
N HIS A 287 24.39 17.43 -6.18
CA HIS A 287 24.53 17.29 -4.73
C HIS A 287 24.05 15.93 -4.17
N ARG A 288 24.05 14.85 -4.96
CA ARG A 288 23.53 13.51 -4.54
C ARG A 288 24.10 13.02 -3.22
N SER A 289 25.42 13.05 -3.02
CA SER A 289 26.06 12.61 -1.78
C SER A 289 25.73 13.50 -0.57
N GLU A 290 25.51 14.81 -0.80
CA GLU A 290 25.12 15.79 0.22
C GLU A 290 23.63 15.64 0.60
N LEU A 291 22.74 15.48 -0.39
CA LEU A 291 21.31 15.20 -0.19
C LEU A 291 21.09 13.82 0.46
N THR A 292 21.96 12.85 0.18
CA THR A 292 22.02 11.57 0.90
C THR A 292 22.40 11.78 2.38
N LYS A 293 23.35 12.67 2.68
CA LYS A 293 23.72 13.05 4.06
C LYS A 293 22.54 13.71 4.78
N TYR A 294 21.86 14.67 4.17
CA TYR A 294 20.70 15.33 4.76
C TYR A 294 19.52 14.37 4.99
N THR A 295 19.30 13.42 4.06
CA THR A 295 18.30 12.35 4.25
C THR A 295 18.64 11.47 5.45
N ARG A 296 19.93 11.13 5.66
CA ARG A 296 20.39 10.40 6.87
C ARG A 296 20.12 11.22 8.14
N GLU A 297 20.55 12.48 8.18
CA GLU A 297 20.41 13.33 9.36
C GLU A 297 18.94 13.56 9.72
N ALA A 298 18.06 13.72 8.73
CA ALA A 298 16.63 13.85 8.94
C ALA A 298 16.02 12.57 9.56
N LEU A 299 16.29 11.40 8.98
CA LEU A 299 15.80 10.12 9.52
C LEU A 299 16.41 9.78 10.90
N GLN A 300 17.64 10.20 11.18
CA GLN A 300 18.23 10.08 12.53
C GLN A 300 17.46 10.93 13.56
N ARG A 301 17.03 12.15 13.21
CA ARG A 301 16.16 12.97 14.08
C ARG A 301 14.80 12.28 14.30
N MET A 302 14.21 11.70 13.26
CA MET A 302 12.95 10.95 13.38
C MET A 302 13.07 9.71 14.27
N VAL A 303 14.18 8.95 14.21
CA VAL A 303 14.43 7.82 15.13
C VAL A 303 14.59 8.28 16.59
N VAL A 304 15.21 9.44 16.83
CA VAL A 304 15.36 10.00 18.18
C VAL A 304 14.01 10.49 18.74
N ALA A 305 13.18 11.12 17.90
CA ALA A 305 11.85 11.60 18.30
C ALA A 305 10.82 10.46 18.43
N HIS A 306 10.94 9.39 17.64
CA HIS A 306 9.98 8.28 17.57
C HIS A 306 10.70 6.91 17.65
N PRO A 307 11.22 6.51 18.82
CA PRO A 307 12.00 5.28 18.97
C PRO A 307 11.26 4.02 18.49
N GLY A 308 11.92 3.23 17.63
CA GLY A 308 11.40 1.98 17.06
C GLY A 308 10.81 2.11 15.64
N TYR A 309 10.52 3.33 15.20
CA TYR A 309 10.08 3.65 13.82
C TYR A 309 11.26 4.06 12.92
N TYR A 310 10.96 4.45 11.67
CA TYR A 310 11.95 5.06 10.74
C TYR A 310 13.20 4.21 10.50
N LYS A 311 12.99 2.90 10.28
CA LYS A 311 14.06 1.92 10.05
C LYS A 311 14.82 2.29 8.78
N HIS A 312 16.12 2.60 8.91
CA HIS A 312 16.90 3.06 7.77
C HIS A 312 18.32 2.49 7.69
N PHE A 313 18.81 2.34 6.45
CA PHE A 313 20.18 1.94 6.12
C PHE A 313 20.73 2.90 5.05
N ILE A 314 21.35 3.99 5.49
CA ILE A 314 21.78 5.07 4.59
C ILE A 314 23.30 5.15 4.52
N ASP A 315 23.86 4.86 3.34
CA ASP A 315 25.30 4.80 3.07
C ASP A 315 25.77 5.99 2.23
N ILE A 316 26.93 6.54 2.62
CA ILE A 316 27.76 7.40 1.78
C ILE A 316 29.08 6.67 1.66
N ILE A 317 29.29 6.00 0.54
CA ILE A 317 30.30 4.95 0.41
C ILE A 317 31.63 5.60 -0.04
N PRO A 318 32.70 5.57 0.79
CA PRO A 318 33.98 6.17 0.44
C PRO A 318 34.53 5.63 -0.89
N LYS A 319 35.41 6.38 -1.56
CA LYS A 319 36.07 6.11 -2.86
C LYS A 319 35.17 5.85 -4.09
N TYR A 320 33.88 5.58 -3.94
CA TYR A 320 32.97 5.38 -5.09
C TYR A 320 32.37 6.70 -5.58
N GLY A 321 32.18 6.80 -6.90
CA GLY A 321 31.37 7.83 -7.57
C GLY A 321 29.95 7.34 -7.81
N HIS A 322 29.36 7.72 -8.94
CA HIS A 322 27.97 7.38 -9.29
C HIS A 322 27.67 5.87 -9.30
N ALA A 323 28.63 5.05 -9.74
CA ALA A 323 28.53 3.60 -9.64
C ALA A 323 29.01 3.09 -8.28
N ILE A 324 28.18 2.30 -7.59
CA ILE A 324 28.45 1.75 -6.26
C ILE A 324 28.24 0.22 -6.22
N PRO A 325 28.68 -0.48 -5.15
CA PRO A 325 28.27 -1.86 -4.90
C PRO A 325 26.77 -1.91 -4.53
N TYR A 326 25.90 -2.15 -5.52
CA TYR A 326 24.44 -2.16 -5.37
C TYR A 326 23.92 -3.34 -4.54
N GLY A 327 24.63 -4.48 -4.55
CA GLY A 327 24.18 -5.78 -4.00
C GLY A 327 23.52 -5.77 -2.60
N PRO A 328 24.00 -5.01 -1.60
CA PRO A 328 23.42 -4.98 -0.25
C PRO A 328 21.98 -4.44 -0.14
N THR A 329 21.44 -3.81 -1.18
CA THR A 329 20.15 -3.10 -1.10
C THR A 329 18.94 -4.04 -0.97
N THR A 330 18.74 -5.01 -1.88
CA THR A 330 17.56 -5.90 -1.79
C THR A 330 17.63 -6.91 -0.62
N PRO A 331 18.78 -7.44 -0.18
CA PRO A 331 18.88 -8.26 1.03
C PRO A 331 18.50 -7.50 2.31
N TYR A 332 18.73 -6.19 2.38
CA TYR A 332 18.23 -5.35 3.48
C TYR A 332 16.70 -5.24 3.42
N LEU A 333 16.14 -4.81 2.28
CA LEU A 333 14.70 -4.64 2.10
C LEU A 333 13.92 -5.93 2.38
N ALA A 334 14.42 -7.08 1.91
CA ALA A 334 13.78 -8.38 2.08
C ALA A 334 13.55 -8.77 3.56
N GLN A 335 14.26 -8.18 4.52
CA GLN A 335 14.08 -8.46 5.97
C GLN A 335 12.83 -7.80 6.58
N HIS A 336 12.09 -6.99 5.81
CA HIS A 336 11.05 -6.11 6.34
C HIS A 336 9.67 -6.36 5.73
N GLN A 337 8.61 -6.04 6.49
CA GLN A 337 7.20 -6.09 6.09
C GLN A 337 6.53 -4.78 6.51
N ARG A 338 5.51 -4.32 5.78
CA ARG A 338 4.77 -3.08 6.12
C ARG A 338 3.77 -3.27 7.26
N THR A 339 3.60 -2.23 8.07
CA THR A 339 2.42 -2.09 8.95
C THR A 339 1.28 -1.49 8.13
N ALA A 340 0.36 -2.32 7.63
CA ALA A 340 -0.76 -1.85 6.80
C ALA A 340 -1.84 -1.08 7.60
N LEU A 341 -1.98 -1.38 8.89
CA LEU A 341 -2.93 -0.78 9.82
C LEU A 341 -2.19 -0.32 11.10
N PRO A 342 -1.41 0.78 11.04
CA PRO A 342 -0.72 1.32 12.20
C PRO A 342 -1.69 2.03 13.15
N LYS A 343 -1.24 2.30 14.38
CA LYS A 343 -1.96 3.13 15.38
C LYS A 343 -1.30 4.48 15.66
N SER A 344 -0.26 4.79 14.90
CA SER A 344 0.49 6.05 14.93
C SER A 344 0.83 6.35 13.47
N VAL A 345 0.53 7.54 12.96
CA VAL A 345 0.83 7.92 11.57
C VAL A 345 1.37 9.34 11.54
N HIS A 346 2.58 9.50 11.01
CA HIS A 346 3.09 10.78 10.51
C HIS A 346 3.04 10.77 8.99
N TRP A 347 2.35 11.74 8.39
CA TRP A 347 2.18 11.80 6.94
C TRP A 347 2.05 13.24 6.44
N GLU A 348 3.02 13.69 5.65
CA GLU A 348 2.85 14.86 4.80
C GLU A 348 2.23 14.45 3.46
N ASP A 349 1.06 15.01 3.16
CA ASP A 349 0.31 14.81 1.93
C ASP A 349 0.58 15.97 0.97
N PHE A 350 1.08 15.66 -0.23
CA PHE A 350 1.62 16.61 -1.19
C PHE A 350 1.37 16.14 -2.63
N PRO A 351 1.33 17.04 -3.62
CA PRO A 351 1.12 16.67 -5.01
C PRO A 351 2.40 16.12 -5.64
N VAL A 352 2.27 15.01 -6.36
CA VAL A 352 3.26 14.47 -7.28
C VAL A 352 2.68 14.56 -8.69
N ASP A 353 3.33 15.34 -9.55
CA ASP A 353 2.85 15.66 -10.91
C ASP A 353 1.40 16.22 -10.94
N GLY A 354 1.08 17.07 -9.96
CA GLY A 354 -0.26 17.64 -9.77
C GLY A 354 -1.32 16.67 -9.23
N LEU A 355 -0.95 15.42 -8.92
CA LEU A 355 -1.84 14.42 -8.33
C LEU A 355 -1.52 14.21 -6.85
N TYR A 356 -2.58 14.15 -6.04
CA TYR A 356 -2.50 13.75 -4.63
C TYR A 356 -2.88 12.28 -4.47
N ARG A 357 -2.43 11.65 -3.36
CA ARG A 357 -3.05 10.41 -2.90
C ARG A 357 -4.52 10.66 -2.58
N LYS A 358 -5.40 9.73 -2.98
CA LYS A 358 -6.84 9.76 -2.64
C LYS A 358 -7.07 9.46 -1.14
N GLY A 359 -6.13 8.77 -0.52
CA GLY A 359 -6.06 8.44 0.91
C GLY A 359 -4.78 7.67 1.21
N PHE A 360 -4.44 7.54 2.49
CA PHE A 360 -3.23 6.90 3.00
C PHE A 360 -3.55 6.20 4.34
N TYR A 361 -3.02 4.99 4.55
CA TYR A 361 -3.40 4.10 5.66
C TYR A 361 -4.94 3.97 5.82
N ASN A 362 -5.53 4.57 6.85
CA ASN A 362 -6.97 4.64 7.16
C ASN A 362 -7.60 6.03 6.87
N LEU A 363 -6.80 7.03 6.49
CA LEU A 363 -7.21 8.44 6.38
C LEU A 363 -7.46 8.86 4.92
N VAL A 364 -8.50 9.67 4.71
CA VAL A 364 -8.99 10.06 3.38
C VAL A 364 -9.40 11.54 3.39
N PRO A 365 -8.60 12.45 2.82
CA PRO A 365 -8.97 13.85 2.66
C PRO A 365 -10.13 14.00 1.67
N LEU A 366 -11.32 14.33 2.17
CA LEU A 366 -12.52 14.57 1.36
C LEU A 366 -12.60 16.01 0.86
N ILE A 367 -12.20 16.96 1.71
CA ILE A 367 -12.03 18.38 1.38
C ILE A 367 -10.66 18.80 1.89
N ARG A 368 -9.86 19.41 1.01
CA ARG A 368 -8.52 19.93 1.33
C ARG A 368 -8.61 21.40 1.76
N PRO A 369 -7.96 21.79 2.88
CA PRO A 369 -7.79 23.19 3.25
C PRO A 369 -7.20 24.03 2.11
N GLN A 370 -7.59 25.30 2.04
CA GLN A 370 -7.19 26.21 0.96
C GLN A 370 -5.89 26.95 1.29
N GLY A 371 -5.20 27.45 0.26
CA GLY A 371 -3.99 28.27 0.41
C GLY A 371 -2.70 27.50 0.70
N THR A 372 -2.72 26.17 0.64
CA THR A 372 -1.54 25.30 0.73
C THR A 372 -1.69 24.09 -0.19
N ASP A 373 -0.58 23.64 -0.77
CA ASP A 373 -0.49 22.35 -1.48
C ASP A 373 -0.08 21.19 -0.55
N ARG A 374 0.10 21.46 0.76
CA ARG A 374 0.66 20.49 1.71
C ARG A 374 -0.03 20.52 3.05
N ILE A 375 -0.49 19.34 3.47
CA ILE A 375 -1.08 19.08 4.78
C ILE A 375 -0.31 17.95 5.45
N TYR A 376 0.19 18.19 6.64
CA TYR A 376 0.76 17.19 7.53
C TYR A 376 -0.31 16.69 8.50
N TYR A 377 -0.43 15.38 8.59
CA TYR A 377 -1.31 14.65 9.48
C TYR A 377 -0.45 13.86 10.47
N GLU A 378 -0.80 13.98 11.75
CA GLU A 378 -0.27 13.20 12.86
C GLU A 378 -1.45 12.52 13.55
N GLU A 379 -1.56 11.19 13.45
CA GLU A 379 -2.60 10.38 14.10
C GLU A 379 -1.99 9.56 15.24
N GLU A 380 -2.68 9.47 16.37
CA GLU A 380 -2.43 8.51 17.45
C GLU A 380 -3.74 7.85 17.89
N ILE A 381 -3.80 6.50 17.86
CA ILE A 381 -4.98 5.71 18.20
C ILE A 381 -4.77 4.96 19.52
N LYS A 382 -5.38 5.46 20.59
CA LYS A 382 -5.27 4.90 21.95
C LYS A 382 -6.62 4.90 22.66
N ASP A 383 -6.93 3.81 23.37
CA ASP A 383 -8.10 3.70 24.27
C ASP A 383 -9.42 4.19 23.62
N ASN A 384 -9.73 3.64 22.43
CA ASN A 384 -10.88 4.02 21.59
C ASN A 384 -10.94 5.50 21.17
N THR A 385 -9.82 6.21 21.24
CA THR A 385 -9.67 7.62 20.87
C THR A 385 -8.67 7.73 19.73
N VAL A 386 -9.12 8.32 18.62
CA VAL A 386 -8.26 8.77 17.52
C VAL A 386 -7.95 10.24 17.75
N ASP A 387 -6.71 10.58 18.06
CA ASP A 387 -6.26 11.96 18.21
C ASP A 387 -5.47 12.37 16.97
N LEU A 388 -5.94 13.40 16.28
CA LEU A 388 -5.37 13.92 15.03
C LEU A 388 -4.83 15.33 15.25
N LYS A 389 -3.61 15.60 14.78
CA LYS A 389 -3.09 16.96 14.61
C LYS A 389 -2.89 17.18 13.11
N ILE A 390 -3.60 18.15 12.55
CA ILE A 390 -3.65 18.40 11.12
C ILE A 390 -3.19 19.83 10.86
N ARG A 391 -2.13 19.99 10.08
CA ARG A 391 -1.41 21.26 9.89
C ARG A 391 -1.06 21.51 8.43
N SER A 392 -1.24 22.74 7.98
CA SER A 392 -0.67 23.22 6.72
C SER A 392 0.86 23.29 6.85
N VAL A 393 1.58 22.86 5.81
CA VAL A 393 3.06 22.89 5.78
C VAL A 393 3.54 23.90 4.76
N LYS A 394 4.19 24.97 5.22
CA LYS A 394 4.92 25.91 4.36
C LYS A 394 6.41 25.61 4.42
N TYR A 395 7.00 25.37 3.26
CA TYR A 395 8.45 25.26 3.11
C TYR A 395 9.06 26.64 2.89
N GLN A 396 10.21 26.90 3.50
CA GLN A 396 11.06 28.06 3.27
C GLN A 396 12.47 27.58 2.92
N ASP A 397 13.05 28.09 1.83
CA ASP A 397 14.40 27.68 1.41
C ASP A 397 15.44 28.13 2.44
N SER A 398 16.24 27.20 2.98
CA SER A 398 17.30 27.49 3.95
C SER A 398 18.72 27.20 3.43
N GLN A 399 18.88 26.35 2.42
CA GLN A 399 20.14 26.23 1.66
C GLN A 399 19.86 26.04 0.17
N VAL A 400 20.46 26.89 -0.67
CA VAL A 400 20.36 26.83 -2.14
C VAL A 400 21.74 26.52 -2.72
N SER A 401 21.80 25.73 -3.80
CA SER A 401 23.05 25.41 -4.50
C SER A 401 23.69 26.67 -5.08
N SER A 402 24.97 26.87 -4.79
CA SER A 402 25.80 27.91 -5.41
C SER A 402 26.36 27.51 -6.78
N TYR A 403 26.27 26.22 -7.15
CA TYR A 403 26.80 25.67 -8.40
C TYR A 403 25.70 25.54 -9.47
N TYR A 404 24.56 24.95 -9.10
CA TYR A 404 23.41 24.80 -9.99
C TYR A 404 22.54 26.06 -9.90
N THR A 405 22.88 27.05 -10.71
CA THR A 405 22.23 28.38 -10.75
C THR A 405 21.30 28.57 -11.95
N SER A 406 21.53 27.85 -13.06
CA SER A 406 20.69 27.89 -14.27
C SER A 406 19.29 27.26 -14.06
N PHE A 407 19.18 26.36 -13.10
CA PHE A 407 17.92 25.93 -12.49
C PHE A 407 18.09 26.01 -10.98
N ARG A 408 17.12 26.58 -10.26
CA ARG A 408 17.23 26.92 -8.83
C ARG A 408 17.15 25.67 -7.94
N LEU A 409 18.25 24.95 -7.80
CA LEU A 409 18.34 23.75 -6.96
C LEU A 409 18.45 24.13 -5.47
N VAL A 410 17.35 23.99 -4.74
CA VAL A 410 17.32 24.10 -3.28
C VAL A 410 17.69 22.75 -2.66
N LEU A 411 18.50 22.77 -1.61
CA LEU A 411 19.08 21.58 -0.97
C LEU A 411 18.45 21.31 0.41
N LEU A 412 18.20 22.37 1.19
CA LEU A 412 17.52 22.31 2.47
C LEU A 412 16.40 23.34 2.56
N TYR A 413 15.39 22.98 3.34
CA TYR A 413 14.21 23.78 3.62
C TYR A 413 13.88 23.70 5.11
N ASP A 414 13.40 24.81 5.65
CA ASP A 414 12.77 24.87 6.96
C ASP A 414 11.26 24.70 6.79
N LYS A 415 10.62 23.92 7.67
CA LYS A 415 9.17 23.67 7.66
C LYS A 415 8.48 24.55 8.71
N ILE A 416 7.57 25.41 8.25
CA ILE A 416 6.67 26.19 9.09
C ILE A 416 5.31 25.48 9.09
N TYR A 417 4.85 25.09 10.27
CA TYR A 417 3.55 24.44 10.45
C TYR A 417 2.54 25.41 11.06
N THR A 418 1.31 25.40 10.55
CA THR A 418 0.15 26.10 11.14
C THR A 418 -1.03 25.15 11.16
N ASP A 419 -1.78 25.08 12.26
CA ASP A 419 -2.95 24.20 12.35
C ASP A 419 -3.95 24.49 11.21
N ALA A 420 -4.39 23.43 10.53
CA ALA A 420 -5.22 23.51 9.34
C ALA A 420 -6.71 23.62 9.69
N THR A 421 -7.46 24.34 8.87
CA THR A 421 -8.90 24.57 9.02
C THR A 421 -9.61 24.64 7.66
N GLY A 422 -10.93 24.41 7.66
CA GLY A 422 -11.74 24.33 6.44
C GLY A 422 -11.55 23.03 5.66
N GLY A 423 -11.08 21.97 6.30
CA GLY A 423 -10.89 20.65 5.72
C GLY A 423 -11.97 19.66 6.15
N LYS A 424 -12.06 18.54 5.43
CA LYS A 424 -12.89 17.39 5.80
C LYS A 424 -12.12 16.10 5.60
N LEU A 425 -12.12 15.24 6.61
CA LEU A 425 -11.44 13.95 6.64
C LEU A 425 -12.45 12.83 6.83
N ARG A 426 -12.29 11.72 6.12
CA ARG A 426 -12.87 10.43 6.54
C ARG A 426 -11.78 9.61 7.23
N VAL A 427 -12.09 9.19 8.44
CA VAL A 427 -11.31 8.24 9.23
C VAL A 427 -11.98 6.87 9.08
N TYR A 428 -11.35 5.94 8.37
CA TYR A 428 -11.79 4.55 8.37
C TYR A 428 -11.38 3.87 9.68
N LEU A 429 -12.21 2.93 10.14
CA LEU A 429 -12.07 2.23 11.42
C LEU A 429 -12.31 0.72 11.24
N SER A 430 -11.65 -0.07 12.07
CA SER A 430 -11.77 -1.52 12.11
C SER A 430 -11.35 -2.07 13.48
N PRO A 431 -11.68 -3.34 13.83
CA PRO A 431 -11.32 -3.96 15.11
C PRO A 431 -9.81 -3.98 15.40
N GLU A 432 -8.97 -3.95 14.37
CA GLU A 432 -7.51 -3.86 14.53
C GLU A 432 -7.09 -2.49 15.12
N LEU A 433 -7.81 -1.42 14.79
CA LEU A 433 -7.53 -0.05 15.25
C LEU A 433 -8.27 0.27 16.57
N VAL A 434 -9.57 0.03 16.64
CA VAL A 434 -10.45 0.40 17.78
C VAL A 434 -11.47 -0.70 18.09
N ASP A 435 -11.92 -0.77 19.34
CA ASP A 435 -13.01 -1.65 19.77
C ASP A 435 -14.36 -1.09 19.31
N LEU A 436 -14.88 -1.60 18.19
CA LEU A 436 -16.17 -1.20 17.62
C LEU A 436 -17.40 -1.63 18.44
N SER A 437 -17.24 -2.39 19.54
CA SER A 437 -18.35 -2.66 20.48
C SER A 437 -18.61 -1.49 21.44
N ARG A 438 -17.68 -0.52 21.51
CA ARG A 438 -17.72 0.64 22.41
C ARG A 438 -17.76 1.95 21.62
N PRO A 439 -18.18 3.07 22.24
CA PRO A 439 -18.03 4.37 21.63
C PRO A 439 -16.58 4.65 21.22
N VAL A 440 -16.42 5.26 20.05
CA VAL A 440 -15.16 5.78 19.54
C VAL A 440 -15.19 7.30 19.66
N ARG A 441 -14.06 7.91 20.01
CA ARG A 441 -13.86 9.35 20.02
C ARG A 441 -12.87 9.74 18.93
N ILE A 442 -13.12 10.87 18.26
CA ILE A 442 -12.17 11.48 17.33
C ILE A 442 -11.94 12.92 17.77
N ARG A 443 -10.66 13.29 17.86
CA ARG A 443 -10.20 14.62 18.18
C ARG A 443 -9.37 15.16 17.02
N VAL A 444 -9.53 16.45 16.70
CA VAL A 444 -8.67 17.15 15.74
C VAL A 444 -8.15 18.42 16.39
N ASN A 445 -6.84 18.62 16.35
CA ASN A 445 -6.13 19.75 16.97
C ASN A 445 -6.57 19.98 18.44
N GLY A 446 -6.70 18.89 19.19
CA GLY A 446 -7.12 18.87 20.61
C GLY A 446 -8.64 19.01 20.86
N ARG A 447 -9.45 19.35 19.86
CA ARG A 447 -10.91 19.47 19.97
C ARG A 447 -11.59 18.13 19.69
N GLU A 448 -12.50 17.69 20.55
CA GLU A 448 -13.36 16.53 20.27
C GLU A 448 -14.40 16.90 19.20
N VAL A 449 -14.39 16.18 18.08
CA VAL A 449 -15.23 16.42 16.89
C VAL A 449 -16.21 15.27 16.64
N TYR A 450 -15.94 14.07 17.18
CA TYR A 450 -16.87 12.94 17.20
C TYR A 450 -16.75 12.18 18.52
N SER A 451 -17.88 11.71 19.04
CA SER A 451 -17.97 10.92 20.27
C SER A 451 -19.24 10.07 20.18
N GLY A 452 -19.13 8.77 19.85
CA GLY A 452 -20.31 7.95 19.56
C GLY A 452 -20.02 6.51 19.16
N ALA A 453 -21.07 5.69 19.05
CA ALA A 453 -20.96 4.31 18.58
C ALA A 453 -20.88 4.26 17.04
N VAL A 454 -19.82 3.66 16.51
CA VAL A 454 -19.61 3.48 15.07
C VAL A 454 -19.95 2.03 14.71
N ARG A 455 -20.91 1.83 13.80
CA ARG A 455 -21.34 0.49 13.36
C ARG A 455 -20.57 0.05 12.12
N ALA A 456 -20.45 -1.26 11.96
CA ALA A 456 -19.93 -1.88 10.75
C ALA A 456 -21.02 -1.96 9.66
N ASP A 457 -20.64 -1.71 8.40
CA ASP A 457 -21.55 -1.71 7.24
C ASP A 457 -20.81 -2.11 5.95
N TRP A 458 -21.49 -2.85 5.07
CA TRP A 458 -20.96 -3.26 3.76
C TRP A 458 -20.58 -2.07 2.86
N LYS A 459 -21.21 -0.90 3.06
CA LYS A 459 -20.85 0.40 2.47
C LYS A 459 -19.37 0.73 2.65
N HIS A 460 -18.84 0.53 3.85
CA HIS A 460 -17.47 0.90 4.20
C HIS A 460 -16.46 -0.13 3.70
N LEU A 461 -16.77 -1.43 3.76
CA LEU A 461 -15.92 -2.45 3.12
C LEU A 461 -15.81 -2.20 1.62
N THR A 462 -16.93 -1.93 0.96
CA THR A 462 -16.97 -1.67 -0.50
C THR A 462 -16.19 -0.40 -0.86
N SER A 463 -16.43 0.71 -0.16
CA SER A 463 -15.75 1.98 -0.48
C SER A 463 -14.27 2.02 -0.09
N SER A 464 -13.84 1.31 0.96
CA SER A 464 -12.41 1.14 1.26
C SER A 464 -11.72 0.21 0.27
N CYS A 465 -12.35 -0.89 -0.14
CA CYS A 465 -11.82 -1.78 -1.17
C CYS A 465 -11.62 -1.07 -2.52
N ALA A 466 -12.60 -0.27 -2.95
CA ALA A 466 -12.50 0.51 -4.20
C ALA A 466 -11.43 1.62 -4.15
N LEU A 467 -11.19 2.19 -2.96
CA LEU A 467 -10.24 3.28 -2.76
C LEU A 467 -8.79 2.81 -2.65
N PHE A 468 -8.55 1.79 -1.82
CA PHE A 468 -7.20 1.32 -1.49
C PHE A 468 -6.77 0.08 -2.29
N PHE A 469 -7.72 -0.64 -2.92
CA PHE A 469 -7.49 -1.84 -3.72
C PHE A 469 -6.58 -2.90 -3.05
N ASP A 470 -6.56 -2.92 -1.71
CA ASP A 470 -5.59 -3.60 -0.85
C ASP A 470 -6.32 -4.51 0.15
N PRO A 471 -6.05 -5.83 0.16
CA PRO A 471 -6.78 -6.79 1.00
C PRO A 471 -6.54 -6.59 2.50
N LEU A 472 -5.53 -5.81 2.89
CA LEU A 472 -5.23 -5.48 4.29
C LEU A 472 -5.93 -4.20 4.77
N ARG A 473 -6.66 -3.49 3.89
CA ARG A 473 -7.36 -2.22 4.18
C ARG A 473 -8.84 -2.27 3.83
N LEU A 474 -9.46 -3.39 4.19
CA LEU A 474 -10.90 -3.62 4.11
C LEU A 474 -11.54 -3.20 5.45
N PHE A 475 -11.96 -1.95 5.52
CA PHE A 475 -12.46 -1.28 6.72
C PHE A 475 -13.99 -1.34 6.81
N PRO A 476 -14.58 -1.96 7.84
CA PRO A 476 -16.03 -2.09 7.95
C PRO A 476 -16.74 -0.84 8.47
N ALA A 477 -16.02 0.15 8.99
CA ALA A 477 -16.59 1.35 9.60
C ALA A 477 -15.85 2.61 9.13
N ALA A 478 -16.51 3.76 9.15
CA ALA A 478 -15.86 5.05 9.01
C ALA A 478 -16.63 6.17 9.73
N VAL A 479 -15.92 7.25 10.05
CA VAL A 479 -16.49 8.52 10.51
C VAL A 479 -15.97 9.62 9.60
N GLU A 480 -16.81 10.60 9.27
CA GLU A 480 -16.38 11.83 8.61
C GLU A 480 -16.35 12.98 9.62
N VAL A 481 -15.27 13.76 9.62
CA VAL A 481 -15.06 14.88 10.53
C VAL A 481 -14.59 16.10 9.74
N ASP A 482 -15.15 17.27 10.07
CA ASP A 482 -14.72 18.56 9.58
C ASP A 482 -13.74 19.20 10.58
N TYR A 483 -12.77 19.99 10.09
CA TYR A 483 -11.72 20.62 10.90
C TYR A 483 -11.32 22.00 10.38
#